data_AF-A0A8T0C5K3-F1
#
_entry.id   AF-A0A8T0C5K3-F1
#
_cell.length_a   1.000
_cell.length_b   1.000
_cell.length_c   1.000
_cell.angle_alpha   90.00
_cell.angle_beta   90.00
_cell.angle_gamma   90.00
#
_symmetry.space_group_name_H-M   'P 1'
#
loop_
_entity.id
_entity.type
_entity.pdbx_description
1 polymer ?
#
loop_
_entity_poly.entity_id
_entity_poly.type
_entity_poly.pdbx_seq_one_letter_code
_entity_poly.pdbx_strand_id
1 'polypeptide(L)' 'MEYTPLLLILLFALEFQGGQAIWLYITGGTYLVGRVLHSIALNKTKLKMRVISMALSFLSLLALSIINLYCYFV' A
#
# COMPACT_ATOMS: atom_id res chain seq x y z
N MET A 1 -7.53 4.67 9.56
CA MET A 1 -8.19 3.62 8.73
C MET A 1 -8.68 4.22 7.41
N GLU A 2 -8.08 5.32 6.91
CA GLU A 2 -8.69 6.19 5.89
C GLU A 2 -7.95 6.17 4.54
N TYR A 3 -6.78 5.51 4.47
CA TYR A 3 -5.92 5.54 3.27
C TYR A 3 -6.17 4.36 2.31
N THR A 4 -7.03 3.41 2.69
CA THR A 4 -7.39 2.25 1.87
C THR A 4 -8.07 2.61 0.53
N PRO A 5 -9.05 3.54 0.48
CA PRO A 5 -9.61 3.98 -0.79
C PRO A 5 -8.56 4.64 -1.68
N LEU A 6 -7.62 5.41 -1.10
CA LEU A 6 -6.55 6.05 -1.86
C LEU A 6 -5.62 5.03 -2.53
N LEU A 7 -5.28 3.94 -1.82
CA LEU A 7 -4.47 2.86 -2.38
C LEU A 7 -5.19 2.13 -3.53
N LEU A 8 -6.49 1.88 -3.40
CA LEU A 8 -7.30 1.29 -4.47
C LEU A 8 -7.31 2.19 -5.72
N ILE A 9 -7.42 3.51 -5.55
CA ILE A 9 -7.36 4.46 -6.66
C ILE A 9 -5.98 4.42 -7.35
N LEU A 10 -4.89 4.35 -6.59
CA LEU A 10 -3.53 4.26 -7.14
C LEU A 10 -3.27 2.94 -7.88
N LEU A 11 -3.80 1.82 -7.36
CA LEU A 11 -3.74 0.52 -8.04
C LEU A 11 -4.49 0.59 -9.37
N PHE A 12 -5.71 1.12 -9.36
CA PHE A 12 -6.50 1.29 -10.58
C PHE A 12 -5.81 2.22 -11.58
N ALA A 13 -5.22 3.33 -11.12
CA ALA A 13 -4.49 4.26 -11.98
C ALA A 13 -3.28 3.58 -12.66
N LEU A 14 -2.56 2.71 -11.95
CA LEU A 14 -1.42 1.99 -12.51
C LEU A 14 -1.86 0.91 -13.52
N GLU A 15 -2.97 0.22 -13.25
CA GLU A 15 -3.57 -0.73 -14.17
C GLU A 15 -4.08 -0.04 -15.44
N PHE A 16 -4.71 1.13 -15.29
CA PHE A 16 -5.23 1.93 -16.40
C PHE A 16 -4.12 2.46 -17.33
N GLN A 17 -2.93 2.73 -16.80
CA GLN A 17 -1.75 3.10 -17.60
C GLN A 17 -1.11 1.90 -18.34
N GLY A 18 -1.60 0.68 -18.14
CA GLY A 18 -0.97 -0.52 -18.71
C GLY A 18 0.33 -0.90 -18.00
N GLY A 19 0.51 -0.46 -16.75
CA GLY A 19 1.66 -0.81 -15.92
C GLY A 19 1.77 -2.33 -15.69
N GLN A 20 3.00 -2.82 -15.48
CA GLN A 20 3.24 -4.24 -15.24
C GLN A 20 2.45 -4.77 -14.04
N ALA A 21 1.64 -5.82 -14.26
CA ALA A 21 0.79 -6.43 -13.24
C ALA A 21 1.58 -6.93 -12.01
N ILE A 22 2.87 -7.24 -12.14
CA ILE A 22 3.71 -7.67 -11.03
C ILE A 22 3.77 -6.61 -9.90
N TRP A 23 3.77 -5.32 -10.26
CA TRP A 23 3.82 -4.22 -9.30
C TRP A 23 2.49 -4.07 -8.56
N LEU A 24 1.36 -4.36 -9.22
CA LEU A 24 0.03 -4.37 -8.59
C LEU A 24 -0.03 -5.45 -7.49
N TYR A 25 0.42 -6.67 -7.78
CA TYR A 25 0.40 -7.77 -6.82
C TYR A 25 1.32 -7.52 -5.63
N ILE A 26 2.54 -7.03 -5.87
CA ILE A 26 3.52 -6.77 -4.80
C ILE A 26 3.01 -5.67 -3.86
N THR A 27 2.55 -4.55 -4.43
CA THR A 27 2.13 -3.39 -3.63
C THR A 27 0.79 -3.62 -2.93
N GLY A 28 -0.19 -4.22 -3.63
CA GLY A 28 -1.48 -4.61 -3.05
C GLY A 28 -1.33 -5.68 -1.97
N GLY A 29 -0.50 -6.70 -2.20
CA GLY A 29 -0.20 -7.75 -1.22
C GLY A 29 0.51 -7.21 0.02
N THR A 30 1.52 -6.36 -0.16
CA THR A 30 2.25 -5.73 0.96
C THR A 30 1.32 -4.87 1.81
N TYR A 31 0.42 -4.10 1.18
CA TYR A 31 -0.57 -3.32 1.90
C TYR A 31 -1.53 -4.20 2.69
N LEU A 32 -2.05 -5.27 2.09
CA LEU A 32 -2.92 -6.23 2.78
C LEU A 32 -2.25 -6.83 4.01
N VAL A 33 -1.00 -7.29 3.87
CA VAL A 33 -0.22 -7.83 4.99
C VAL A 33 -0.01 -6.78 6.08
N GLY A 34 0.32 -5.54 5.72
CA GLY A 34 0.43 -4.43 6.66
C GLY A 34 -0.85 -4.16 7.44
N ARG A 35 -2.02 -4.35 6.82
CA ARG A 35 -3.34 -4.17 7.46
C ARG A 35 -3.69 -5.31 8.40
N VAL A 36 -3.40 -6.56 8.00
CA VAL A 36 -3.55 -7.73 8.88
C VAL A 36 -2.66 -7.58 10.11
N LEU A 37 -1.39 -7.18 9.93
CA LEU A 37 -0.47 -6.88 11.02
C LEU A 37 -0.98 -5.73 11.90
N HIS A 38 -1.57 -4.68 11.34
CA HIS A 38 -2.16 -3.59 12.10
C HIS A 38 -3.31 -4.07 13.00
N SER A 39 -4.19 -4.94 12.48
CA SER A 39 -5.29 -5.55 13.24
C SER A 39 -4.79 -6.43 14.38
N ILE A 40 -3.75 -7.23 14.12
CA ILE A 40 -3.10 -8.06 15.15
C ILE A 40 -2.42 -7.18 16.22
N ALA A 41 -1.78 -6.09 15.79
CA ALA A 41 -1.10 -5.14 16.68
C ALA A 41 -2.07 -4.39 17.61
N LEU A 42 -3.28 -4.09 17.12
CA LEU A 42 -4.39 -3.57 17.92
C LEU A 42 -4.77 -4.55 19.03
N ASN A 43 -4.91 -5.84 18.68
CA ASN A 43 -5.32 -6.89 19.60
C ASN A 43 -4.28 -7.18 20.70
N LYS A 44 -3.00 -6.98 20.41
CA LYS A 44 -1.88 -7.18 21.35
C LYS A 44 -1.50 -5.94 22.17
N THR A 45 -2.20 -4.81 22.01
CA THR A 45 -1.93 -3.52 22.70
C THR A 45 -0.47 -3.03 22.61
N LYS A 46 0.29 -3.47 21.58
CA LYS A 46 1.68 -3.06 21.36
C LYS A 46 1.74 -1.84 20.45
N LEU A 47 1.91 -0.66 21.03
CA LEU A 47 2.03 0.62 20.30
C LEU A 47 3.15 0.60 19.24
N LYS A 48 4.30 -0.03 19.53
CA LYS A 48 5.42 -0.15 18.58
C LYS A 48 5.03 -0.90 17.29
N MET A 49 4.26 -1.98 17.40
CA MET A 49 3.77 -2.71 16.21
C MET A 49 2.72 -1.93 15.43
N ARG A 50 1.92 -1.09 16.10
CA ARG A 50 0.96 -0.20 15.42
C ARG A 50 1.68 0.82 14.53
N VAL A 51 2.78 1.39 15.02
CA VAL A 51 3.61 2.34 14.25
C VAL A 51 4.26 1.66 13.06
N ILE A 52 4.86 0.46 13.23
CA ILE A 52 5.42 -0.32 12.12
C ILE A 52 4.36 -0.58 11.03
N SER A 53 3.16 -0.98 11.44
CA SER A 53 2.10 -1.35 10.49
C SER A 53 1.54 -0.14 9.74
N MET A 54 1.44 1.01 10.43
CA MET A 54 1.11 2.30 9.80
C MET A 54 2.20 2.72 8.81
N ALA A 55 3.48 2.60 9.20
CA ALA A 55 4.61 2.95 8.35
C ALA A 55 4.67 2.09 7.09
N LEU A 56 4.44 0.77 7.19
CA LEU A 56 4.34 -0.13 6.03
C LEU A 56 3.22 0.28 5.07
N SER A 57 2.06 0.67 5.61
CA SER A 57 0.92 1.12 4.81
C SER A 57 1.26 2.42 4.05
N PHE A 58 1.93 3.35 4.73
CA PHE A 58 2.37 4.61 4.14
C PHE A 58 3.46 4.40 3.08
N LEU A 59 4.40 3.47 3.34
CA LEU A 59 5.46 3.13 2.42
C LEU A 59 4.91 2.48 1.14
N SER A 60 3.89 1.63 1.27
CA SER A 60 3.19 1.03 0.13
C SER A 60 2.52 2.10 -0.74
N LEU A 61 1.88 3.09 -0.10
CA LEU A 61 1.28 4.24 -0.76
C LEU A 61 2.31 5.09 -1.51
N LEU A 62 3.43 5.39 -0.87
CA LEU A 62 4.52 6.19 -1.44
C LEU A 62 5.15 5.47 -2.64
N ALA A 63 5.38 4.16 -2.52
CA ALA A 63 5.88 3.33 -3.61
C ALA A 63 4.92 3.34 -4.83
N LEU A 64 3.63 3.11 -4.60
CA LEU A 64 2.60 3.18 -5.66
C LEU A 64 2.57 4.54 -6.35
N SER A 65 2.67 5.63 -5.60
CA SER A 65 2.70 6.98 -6.15
C SER A 65 3.92 7.20 -7.05
N ILE A 66 5.11 6.74 -6.64
CA ILE A 66 6.34 6.87 -7.43
C ILE A 66 6.26 6.02 -8.70
N ILE A 67 5.78 4.77 -8.59
CA ILE A 67 5.64 3.86 -9.75
C ILE A 67 4.65 4.43 -10.76
N ASN A 68 3.52 4.97 -10.30
CA ASN A 68 2.52 5.60 -11.18
C ASN A 68 3.10 6.83 -11.87
N LEU A 69 3.87 7.66 -11.15
CA LEU A 69 4.55 8.81 -11.75
C LEU A 69 5.55 8.37 -12.82
N TYR A 70 6.36 7.35 -12.53
CA TYR A 70 7.34 6.82 -13.49
C TYR A 70 6.66 6.25 -14.74
N CYS A 71 5.58 5.49 -14.56
CA CYS A 71 4.79 4.94 -15.66
C CYS A 71 4.08 6.00 -16.50
N TYR A 72 3.81 7.19 -15.95
CA TYR A 72 3.24 8.31 -16.69
C TYR A 72 4.28 9.03 -17.58
N PHE A 73 5.55 9.04 -17.17
CA PHE A 73 6.63 9.71 -17.92
C PHE A 73 7.28 8.82 -19.00
N VAL A 74 7.07 7.50 -18.95
CA VAL A 74 7.53 6.49 -19.93
C VAL A 74 6.42 6.20 -20.92
#